data_AF-A0A8K0P6I3-F1
#
_entry.id   AF-A0A8K0P6I3-F1
#
_cell.length_a   1.000
_cell.length_b   1.000
_cell.length_c   1.000
_cell.angle_alpha   90.00
_cell.angle_beta   90.00
_cell.angle_gamma   90.00
#
_symmetry.space_group_name_H-M   'P 1'
#
loop_
_entity.id
_entity.type
_entity.pdbx_description
1 polymer ?
#
loop_
_entity_poly.entity_id
_entity_poly.type
_entity_poly.pdbx_seq_one_letter_code
_entity_poly.pdbx_strand_id
1 'polypeptide(L)'
;GVSRWFGRNYSFRCQPVDYSYNPEAVRVAELCWWYYICKLTEFTDTFSFVLRKKNDHISNLHVIHHGVMPLSVWFGVKFTPGGHSTFFGILNTGVHVVMYSYYLLATLGPNMKRYLWWKRHVTSLQMIHFVVIMLHSFQLLFHESCDYPKFFIWWIGLHAIMFYLFFTEFYKQQYGRSPPLNAIFEKKMN
;
A
#
# COMPACT_ATOMS: atom_id res chain seq x y z
N GLY A 1 -1.78 -14.55 -10.23
CA GLY A 1 -1.69 -13.08 -10.05
C GLY A 1 -0.62 -12.48 -10.92
N VAL A 2 0.63 -12.44 -10.43
CA VAL A 2 1.79 -11.78 -11.10
C VAL A 2 2.02 -12.28 -12.54
N SER A 3 2.03 -13.60 -12.75
CA SER A 3 2.25 -14.19 -14.09
C SER A 3 1.23 -13.75 -15.15
N ARG A 4 0.03 -13.32 -14.77
CA ARG A 4 -0.99 -12.86 -15.72
C ARG A 4 -0.73 -11.45 -16.21
N TRP A 5 -0.33 -10.56 -15.31
CA TRP A 5 0.01 -9.17 -15.62
C TRP A 5 1.29 -9.08 -16.47
N PHE A 6 2.28 -9.94 -16.19
CA PHE A 6 3.54 -9.92 -16.93
C PHE A 6 3.60 -10.92 -18.11
N GLY A 7 2.64 -11.84 -18.22
CA GLY A 7 2.59 -12.89 -19.24
C GLY A 7 1.63 -12.64 -20.41
N ARG A 8 1.28 -11.38 -20.72
CA ARG A 8 0.33 -10.95 -21.79
C ARG A 8 -1.13 -11.41 -21.62
N ASN A 9 -1.48 -12.10 -20.55
CA ASN A 9 -2.86 -12.57 -20.33
C ASN A 9 -3.78 -11.47 -19.81
N TYR A 10 -3.25 -10.47 -19.09
CA TYR A 10 -3.99 -9.30 -18.61
C TYR A 10 -3.52 -8.03 -19.33
N SER A 11 -4.47 -7.14 -19.63
CA SER A 11 -4.21 -5.84 -20.23
C SER A 11 -3.99 -4.77 -19.16
N PHE A 12 -2.90 -4.01 -19.30
CA PHE A 12 -2.63 -2.83 -18.44
C PHE A 12 -3.58 -1.66 -18.67
N ARG A 13 -4.33 -1.65 -19.77
CA ARG A 13 -5.22 -0.55 -20.17
C ARG A 13 -6.65 -0.71 -19.68
N CYS A 14 -7.21 -1.89 -19.90
CA CYS A 14 -8.57 -2.25 -19.52
C CYS A 14 -8.61 -3.75 -19.28
N GLN A 15 -8.87 -4.14 -18.03
CA GLN A 15 -9.07 -5.54 -17.67
C GLN A 15 -10.42 -5.70 -16.94
N PRO A 16 -11.47 -6.19 -17.62
CA PRO A 16 -12.75 -6.46 -16.98
C PRO A 16 -12.63 -7.61 -15.98
N VAL A 17 -13.63 -7.71 -15.10
CA VAL A 17 -13.73 -8.81 -14.13
C VAL A 17 -14.39 -9.99 -14.83
N ASP A 18 -13.76 -11.16 -14.75
CA ASP A 18 -14.35 -12.41 -15.23
C ASP A 18 -15.09 -13.10 -14.09
N TYR A 19 -16.42 -13.17 -14.19
CA TYR A 19 -17.30 -13.81 -13.20
C TYR A 19 -17.63 -15.26 -13.55
N SER A 20 -17.02 -15.84 -14.59
CA SER A 20 -17.23 -17.23 -14.96
C SER A 20 -16.60 -18.20 -13.95
N TYR A 21 -17.08 -19.45 -13.95
CA TYR A 21 -16.50 -20.54 -13.14
C TYR A 21 -15.30 -21.21 -13.80
N ASN A 22 -14.63 -20.54 -14.73
CA ASN A 22 -13.38 -21.03 -15.30
C ASN A 22 -12.34 -21.20 -14.17
N PRO A 23 -11.63 -22.34 -14.06
CA PRO A 23 -10.59 -22.56 -13.04
C PRO A 23 -9.62 -21.37 -12.88
N GLU A 24 -9.34 -20.72 -13.98
CA GLU A 24 -8.45 -19.58 -14.09
C GLU A 24 -9.04 -18.27 -13.50
N ALA A 25 -10.35 -18.05 -13.62
CA ALA A 25 -11.06 -16.91 -13.00
C ALA A 25 -11.25 -17.15 -11.49
N VAL A 26 -11.65 -18.37 -11.12
CA VAL A 26 -11.80 -18.80 -9.72
C VAL A 26 -10.49 -18.65 -8.96
N ARG A 27 -9.35 -19.06 -9.55
CA ARG A 27 -8.03 -18.88 -8.93
C ARG A 27 -7.71 -17.40 -8.65
N VAL A 28 -8.14 -16.47 -9.50
CA VAL A 28 -7.93 -15.03 -9.24
C VAL A 28 -8.82 -14.54 -8.11
N ALA A 29 -10.09 -14.98 -8.07
CA ALA A 29 -10.98 -14.68 -6.96
C ALA A 29 -10.44 -15.23 -5.62
N GLU A 30 -9.88 -16.43 -5.60
CA GLU A 30 -9.20 -17.00 -4.44
C GLU A 30 -7.97 -16.19 -4.02
N LEU A 31 -7.16 -15.71 -4.97
CA LEU A 31 -6.03 -14.82 -4.66
C LEU A 31 -6.50 -13.49 -4.06
N CYS A 32 -7.59 -12.92 -4.57
CA CYS A 32 -8.24 -11.75 -3.99
C CYS A 32 -8.73 -12.02 -2.55
N TRP A 33 -9.30 -13.20 -2.31
CA TRP A 33 -9.69 -13.64 -0.98
C TRP A 33 -8.50 -13.77 -0.03
N TRP A 34 -7.43 -14.46 -0.45
CA TRP A 34 -6.21 -14.57 0.34
C TRP A 34 -5.57 -13.21 0.63
N TYR A 35 -5.58 -12.30 -0.33
CA TYR A 35 -5.14 -10.92 -0.11
C TYR A 35 -5.97 -10.21 0.97
N TYR A 36 -7.29 -10.39 0.98
CA TYR A 36 -8.15 -9.89 2.05
C TYR A 36 -7.82 -10.49 3.42
N ILE A 37 -7.60 -11.81 3.49
CA ILE A 37 -7.17 -12.47 4.73
C ILE A 37 -5.84 -11.90 5.22
N CYS A 38 -4.86 -11.69 4.33
CA CYS A 38 -3.59 -11.05 4.69
C CYS A 38 -3.83 -9.67 5.33
N LYS A 39 -4.76 -8.86 4.79
CA LYS A 39 -5.10 -7.56 5.39
C LYS A 39 -5.68 -7.67 6.79
N LEU A 40 -6.43 -8.72 7.09
CA LEU A 40 -6.89 -8.99 8.45
C LEU A 40 -5.73 -9.40 9.37
N THR A 41 -4.76 -10.17 8.88
CA THR A 41 -3.57 -10.53 9.68
C THR A 41 -2.68 -9.34 10.03
N GLU A 42 -2.70 -8.26 9.24
CA GLU A 42 -1.97 -7.02 9.57
C GLU A 42 -2.49 -6.35 10.86
N PHE A 43 -3.72 -6.65 11.32
CA PHE A 43 -4.17 -6.21 12.64
C PHE A 43 -3.34 -6.83 13.78
N THR A 44 -2.80 -8.02 13.59
CA THR A 44 -1.95 -8.70 14.59
C THR A 44 -0.71 -7.86 14.93
N ASP A 45 -0.18 -7.08 13.99
CA ASP A 45 0.91 -6.13 14.26
C ASP A 45 0.48 -5.05 15.25
N THR A 46 -0.73 -4.51 15.06
CA THR A 46 -1.31 -3.49 15.93
C THR A 46 -1.58 -4.05 17.33
N PHE A 47 -2.18 -5.25 17.42
CA PHE A 47 -2.36 -5.95 18.69
C PHE A 47 -1.02 -6.17 19.40
N SER A 48 0.02 -6.58 18.67
CA SER A 48 1.36 -6.80 19.23
C SER A 48 1.99 -5.50 19.75
N PHE A 49 1.80 -4.36 19.08
CA PHE A 49 2.31 -3.07 19.56
C PHE A 49 1.59 -2.58 20.81
N VAL A 50 0.26 -2.72 20.84
CA VAL A 50 -0.57 -2.37 22.02
C VAL A 50 -0.19 -3.24 23.21
N LEU A 51 -0.08 -4.56 23.03
CA LEU A 51 0.31 -5.50 24.09
C LEU A 51 1.72 -5.23 24.62
N ARG A 52 2.65 -4.81 23.75
CA ARG A 52 4.02 -4.44 24.14
C ARG A 52 4.15 -3.00 24.65
N LYS A 53 3.03 -2.28 24.81
CA LYS A 53 2.97 -0.85 25.21
C LYS A 53 3.88 0.06 24.37
N LYS A 54 4.08 -0.27 23.09
CA LYS A 54 4.94 0.47 22.15
C LYS A 54 4.11 1.46 21.32
N ASN A 55 3.46 2.40 22.01
CA ASN A 55 2.54 3.35 21.38
C ASN A 55 3.24 4.31 20.40
N ASP A 56 4.55 4.54 20.56
CA ASP A 56 5.35 5.36 19.63
C ASP A 56 5.36 4.84 18.18
N HIS A 57 5.04 3.56 17.97
CA HIS A 57 4.95 2.95 16.65
C HIS A 57 3.53 3.05 16.02
N ILE A 58 2.51 3.41 16.81
CA ILE A 58 1.11 3.51 16.37
C ILE A 58 0.85 4.97 15.99
N SER A 59 1.13 5.32 14.75
CA SER A 59 0.78 6.65 14.21
C SER A 59 -0.70 6.72 13.81
N ASN A 60 -1.26 7.94 13.74
CA ASN A 60 -2.60 8.15 13.18
C ASN A 60 -2.72 7.59 11.76
N LEU A 61 -1.67 7.71 10.94
CA LEU A 61 -1.60 7.10 9.60
C LEU A 61 -1.76 5.58 9.67
N HIS A 62 -1.07 4.91 10.61
CA HIS A 62 -1.17 3.46 10.80
C HIS A 62 -2.60 3.04 11.16
N VAL A 63 -3.21 3.70 12.15
CA VAL A 63 -4.56 3.34 12.62
C VAL A 63 -5.60 3.57 11.54
N ILE A 64 -5.55 4.72 10.85
CA ILE A 64 -6.51 5.02 9.77
C ILE A 64 -6.33 4.04 8.60
N HIS A 65 -5.09 3.74 8.22
CA HIS A 65 -4.81 2.78 7.15
C HIS A 65 -5.31 1.38 7.50
N HIS A 66 -4.89 0.81 8.64
CA HIS A 66 -5.31 -0.55 9.02
C HIS A 66 -6.79 -0.63 9.39
N GLY A 67 -7.44 0.46 9.81
CA GLY A 67 -8.88 0.48 10.04
C GLY A 67 -9.70 0.49 8.74
N VAL A 68 -9.35 1.35 7.78
CA VAL A 68 -10.13 1.54 6.54
C VAL A 68 -9.83 0.47 5.50
N MET A 69 -8.57 0.04 5.35
CA MET A 69 -8.16 -0.85 4.26
C MET A 69 -8.88 -2.20 4.25
N PRO A 70 -9.05 -2.92 5.36
CA PRO A 70 -9.75 -4.21 5.36
C PRO A 70 -11.23 -4.08 4.99
N LEU A 71 -11.90 -3.02 5.46
CA LEU A 71 -13.29 -2.73 5.09
C LEU A 71 -13.39 -2.43 3.58
N SER A 72 -12.48 -1.60 3.07
CA SER A 72 -12.43 -1.23 1.66
C SER A 72 -12.14 -2.42 0.74
N VAL A 73 -11.18 -3.28 1.12
CA VAL A 73 -10.82 -4.49 0.36
C VAL A 73 -11.94 -5.53 0.40
N TRP A 74 -12.70 -5.65 1.49
CA TRP A 74 -13.87 -6.54 1.55
C TRP A 74 -14.89 -6.23 0.45
N PHE A 75 -15.23 -4.94 0.28
CA PHE A 75 -16.10 -4.51 -0.83
C PHE A 75 -15.51 -4.88 -2.19
N GLY A 76 -14.21 -4.68 -2.38
CA GLY A 76 -13.51 -5.06 -3.61
C GLY A 76 -13.59 -6.56 -3.91
N VAL A 77 -13.34 -7.43 -2.94
CA VAL A 77 -13.42 -8.89 -3.12
C VAL A 77 -14.87 -9.35 -3.31
N LYS A 78 -15.83 -8.74 -2.61
CA LYS A 78 -17.23 -9.15 -2.69
C LYS A 78 -17.87 -8.89 -4.05
N PHE A 79 -17.53 -7.76 -4.67
CA PHE A 79 -18.20 -7.29 -5.88
C PHE A 79 -17.32 -7.34 -7.12
N THR A 80 -16.00 -7.24 -6.97
CA THR A 80 -15.03 -7.23 -8.08
C THR A 80 -13.83 -8.14 -7.80
N PRO A 81 -14.02 -9.47 -7.63
CA PRO A 81 -12.96 -10.42 -7.30
C PRO A 81 -12.04 -10.71 -8.51
N GLY A 82 -11.42 -9.68 -9.09
CA GLY A 82 -10.57 -9.85 -10.26
C GLY A 82 -10.41 -8.58 -11.08
N GLY A 83 -9.86 -8.75 -12.28
CA GLY A 83 -9.73 -7.67 -13.26
C GLY A 83 -8.72 -6.59 -12.87
N HIS A 84 -9.02 -5.36 -13.26
CA HIS A 84 -8.13 -4.19 -13.15
C HIS A 84 -7.66 -3.89 -11.71
N SER A 85 -8.52 -4.09 -10.71
CA SER A 85 -8.19 -3.87 -9.29
C SER A 85 -7.12 -4.82 -8.76
N THR A 86 -6.88 -5.97 -9.41
CA THR A 86 -5.86 -6.93 -8.94
C THR A 86 -4.44 -6.40 -9.07
N PHE A 87 -4.20 -5.44 -9.96
CA PHE A 87 -2.90 -4.78 -10.09
C PHE A 87 -2.50 -4.05 -8.80
N PHE A 88 -3.47 -3.37 -8.18
CA PHE A 88 -3.28 -2.73 -6.88
C PHE A 88 -2.84 -3.75 -5.82
N GLY A 89 -3.48 -4.91 -5.74
CA GLY A 89 -3.12 -5.96 -4.78
C GLY A 89 -1.70 -6.50 -4.99
N ILE A 90 -1.28 -6.70 -6.24
CA ILE A 90 0.08 -7.16 -6.57
C ILE A 90 1.13 -6.11 -6.22
N LEU A 91 0.88 -4.85 -6.55
CA LEU A 91 1.83 -3.78 -6.27
C LEU A 91 1.93 -3.50 -4.76
N ASN A 92 0.79 -3.53 -4.04
CA ASN A 92 0.76 -3.40 -2.58
C ASN A 92 1.51 -4.53 -1.90
N THR A 93 1.26 -5.78 -2.27
CA THR A 93 1.98 -6.93 -1.70
C THR A 93 3.48 -6.84 -1.96
N GLY A 94 3.92 -6.44 -3.16
CA GLY A 94 5.32 -6.22 -3.47
C GLY A 94 5.99 -5.16 -2.58
N VAL A 95 5.35 -4.01 -2.40
CA VAL A 95 5.84 -2.95 -1.50
C VAL A 95 5.81 -3.38 -0.04
N HIS A 96 4.78 -4.12 0.38
CA HIS A 96 4.67 -4.66 1.74
C HIS A 96 5.79 -5.66 2.02
N VAL A 97 6.17 -6.52 1.08
CA VAL A 97 7.33 -7.43 1.25
C VAL A 97 8.59 -6.64 1.58
N VAL A 98 8.86 -5.53 0.86
CA VAL A 98 10.03 -4.67 1.14
C VAL A 98 9.91 -4.00 2.51
N MET A 99 8.74 -3.45 2.85
CA MET A 99 8.49 -2.81 4.15
C MET A 99 8.66 -3.77 5.32
N TYR A 100 8.05 -4.95 5.25
CA TYR A 100 8.13 -5.96 6.30
C TYR A 100 9.53 -6.55 6.43
N SER A 101 10.26 -6.68 5.31
CA SER A 101 11.68 -7.05 5.34
C SER A 101 12.50 -6.00 6.10
N TYR A 102 12.25 -4.71 5.87
CA TYR A 102 12.89 -3.63 6.63
C TYR A 102 12.56 -3.73 8.14
N TYR A 103 11.30 -3.98 8.50
CA TYR A 103 10.90 -4.13 9.91
C TYR A 103 11.53 -5.37 10.57
N LEU A 104 11.62 -6.49 9.86
CA LEU A 104 12.32 -7.68 10.34
C LEU A 104 13.80 -7.37 10.63
N LEU A 105 14.49 -6.70 9.71
CA LEU A 105 15.89 -6.31 9.93
C LEU A 105 16.04 -5.33 11.10
N ALA A 106 15.05 -4.47 11.33
CA ALA A 106 15.06 -3.52 12.45
C ALA A 106 14.87 -4.18 13.83
N THR A 107 14.30 -5.39 13.89
CA THR A 107 14.10 -6.13 15.15
C THR A 107 15.30 -7.01 15.53
N LEU A 108 16.20 -7.32 14.60
CA LEU A 108 17.42 -8.11 14.83
C LEU A 108 18.48 -7.45 15.73
N GLY A 109 18.20 -6.24 16.25
CA GLY A 109 19.01 -5.59 17.29
C GLY A 109 19.81 -4.37 16.82
N PRO A 110 20.56 -3.73 17.74
CA PRO A 110 21.26 -2.47 17.48
C PRO A 110 22.36 -2.60 16.42
N ASN A 111 22.98 -3.77 16.29
CA ASN A 111 24.00 -4.05 15.28
C ASN A 111 23.44 -3.93 13.85
N MET A 112 22.20 -4.38 13.62
CA MET A 112 21.55 -4.30 12.31
C MET A 112 21.01 -2.89 12.00
N LYS A 113 20.58 -2.14 13.02
CA LYS A 113 20.06 -0.77 12.85
C LYS A 113 21.04 0.17 12.15
N ARG A 114 22.35 -0.03 12.32
CA ARG A 114 23.39 0.76 11.63
C ARG A 114 23.31 0.65 10.10
N TYR A 115 22.86 -0.48 9.57
CA TYR A 115 22.75 -0.73 8.13
C TYR A 115 21.41 -0.28 7.53
N LEU A 116 20.47 0.22 8.34
CA LEU A 116 19.11 0.59 7.93
C LEU A 116 18.97 2.06 7.48
N TRP A 117 19.98 2.60 6.81
CA TRP A 117 19.99 3.98 6.30
C TRP A 117 18.92 4.23 5.21
N TRP A 118 18.43 3.17 4.57
CA TRP A 118 17.49 3.20 3.46
C TRP A 118 16.02 3.31 3.86
N LYS A 119 15.71 3.59 5.14
CA LYS A 119 14.33 3.85 5.63
C LYS A 119 13.59 4.86 4.77
N ARG A 120 14.26 5.95 4.38
CA ARG A 120 13.71 7.01 3.53
C ARG A 120 13.30 6.49 2.15
N HIS A 121 14.07 5.58 1.57
CA HIS A 121 13.77 4.96 0.28
C HIS A 121 12.55 4.03 0.37
N VAL A 122 12.37 3.32 1.49
CA VAL A 122 11.17 2.51 1.74
C VAL A 122 9.92 3.40 1.76
N THR A 123 9.96 4.54 2.47
CA THR A 123 8.84 5.49 2.48
C THR A 123 8.60 6.10 1.09
N SER A 124 9.65 6.45 0.35
CA SER A 124 9.52 6.95 -1.02
C SER A 124 8.93 5.91 -1.97
N LEU A 125 9.29 4.63 -1.83
CA LEU A 125 8.71 3.53 -2.59
C LEU A 125 7.20 3.41 -2.34
N GLN A 126 6.75 3.53 -1.08
CA GLN A 126 5.34 3.54 -0.72
C GLN A 126 4.59 4.73 -1.36
N MET A 127 5.19 5.91 -1.41
CA MET A 127 4.58 7.08 -2.07
C MET A 127 4.47 6.91 -3.58
N ILE A 128 5.53 6.43 -4.24
CA ILE A 128 5.54 6.16 -5.69
C ILE A 128 4.47 5.13 -6.03
N HIS A 129 4.31 4.11 -5.21
CA HIS A 129 3.28 3.09 -5.37
C HIS A 129 1.87 3.69 -5.43
N PHE A 130 1.51 4.61 -4.53
CA PHE A 130 0.20 5.27 -4.59
C PHE A 130 -0.02 6.07 -5.87
N VAL A 131 1.02 6.75 -6.38
CA VAL A 131 0.95 7.46 -7.67
C VAL A 131 0.71 6.48 -8.81
N VAL A 132 1.41 5.34 -8.84
CA VAL A 132 1.24 4.32 -9.86
C VAL A 132 -0.17 3.71 -9.83
N ILE A 133 -0.71 3.39 -8.64
CA ILE A 133 -2.09 2.91 -8.49
C ILE A 133 -3.08 3.97 -9.00
N MET A 134 -2.87 5.23 -8.64
CA MET A 134 -3.75 6.34 -9.01
C MET A 134 -3.81 6.50 -10.53
N LEU A 135 -2.65 6.54 -11.20
CA LEU A 135 -2.58 6.59 -12.66
C LEU A 135 -3.21 5.35 -13.30
N HIS A 136 -2.90 4.17 -12.77
CA HIS A 136 -3.46 2.92 -13.28
C HIS A 136 -4.98 2.88 -13.14
N SER A 137 -5.54 3.42 -12.05
CA SER A 137 -6.99 3.43 -11.81
C SER A 137 -7.68 4.48 -12.69
N PHE A 138 -7.20 5.73 -12.69
CA PHE A 138 -7.84 6.81 -13.45
C PHE A 138 -7.70 6.67 -14.97
N GLN A 139 -6.75 5.88 -15.48
CA GLN A 139 -6.67 5.63 -16.93
C GLN A 139 -7.98 5.04 -17.48
N LEU A 140 -8.73 4.26 -16.68
CA LEU A 140 -9.99 3.66 -17.09
C LEU A 140 -11.09 4.72 -17.34
N LEU A 141 -10.98 5.92 -16.75
CA LEU A 141 -11.92 7.02 -17.02
C LEU A 141 -11.83 7.50 -18.47
N PHE A 142 -10.67 7.35 -19.11
CA PHE A 142 -10.47 7.71 -20.51
C PHE A 142 -10.78 6.55 -21.48
N HIS A 143 -11.05 5.36 -20.96
CA HIS A 143 -11.43 4.18 -21.75
C HIS A 143 -12.88 3.80 -21.48
N GLU A 144 -13.81 4.55 -22.08
CA GLU A 144 -15.26 4.35 -21.86
C GLU A 144 -15.78 2.99 -22.34
N SER A 145 -15.06 2.33 -23.26
CA SER A 145 -15.40 0.99 -23.76
C SER A 145 -15.05 -0.15 -22.80
N CYS A 146 -14.45 0.15 -21.65
CA CYS A 146 -14.09 -0.88 -20.67
C CYS A 146 -15.28 -1.27 -19.79
N ASP A 147 -15.64 -2.55 -19.78
CA ASP A 147 -16.66 -3.11 -18.88
C ASP A 147 -16.10 -3.33 -17.46
N TYR A 148 -15.72 -2.22 -16.82
CA TYR A 148 -15.28 -2.21 -15.43
C TYR A 148 -16.11 -1.17 -14.65
N PRO A 149 -16.65 -1.52 -13.47
CA PRO A 149 -17.56 -0.65 -12.74
C PRO A 149 -16.88 0.66 -12.31
N LYS A 150 -17.39 1.79 -12.83
CA LYS A 150 -16.85 3.14 -12.59
C LYS A 150 -16.80 3.53 -11.10
N PHE A 151 -17.72 2.99 -10.30
CA PHE A 151 -17.73 3.17 -8.84
C PHE A 151 -16.39 2.73 -8.21
N PHE A 152 -15.86 1.57 -8.60
CA PHE A 152 -14.61 1.05 -8.05
C PHE A 152 -13.39 1.85 -8.51
N ILE A 153 -13.45 2.48 -9.69
CA ILE A 153 -12.40 3.37 -10.19
C ILE A 153 -12.25 4.57 -9.25
N TRP A 154 -13.37 5.27 -8.99
CA TRP A 154 -13.39 6.41 -8.08
C TRP A 154 -13.04 6.01 -6.66
N TRP A 155 -13.55 4.88 -6.19
CA TRP A 155 -13.26 4.34 -4.86
C TRP A 155 -11.75 4.12 -4.65
N ILE A 156 -11.09 3.36 -5.54
CA ILE A 156 -9.65 3.07 -5.44
C ILE A 156 -8.83 4.34 -5.63
N GLY A 157 -9.19 5.19 -6.60
CA GLY A 157 -8.47 6.43 -6.90
C GLY A 157 -8.50 7.43 -5.73
N LEU A 158 -9.67 7.64 -5.11
CA LEU A 158 -9.80 8.55 -3.96
C LEU A 158 -9.06 8.03 -2.72
N HIS A 159 -9.09 6.72 -2.47
CA HIS A 159 -8.28 6.11 -1.39
C HIS A 159 -6.78 6.32 -1.64
N ALA A 160 -6.31 6.13 -2.87
CA ALA A 160 -4.91 6.36 -3.23
C ALA A 160 -4.49 7.82 -3.00
N ILE A 161 -5.34 8.80 -3.35
CA ILE A 161 -5.10 10.23 -3.08
C ILE A 161 -5.02 10.49 -1.57
N MET A 162 -5.98 10.00 -0.79
CA MET A 162 -6.01 10.18 0.65
C MET A 162 -4.74 9.63 1.31
N PHE A 163 -4.33 8.40 0.98
CA PHE A 163 -3.11 7.82 1.53
C PHE A 163 -1.85 8.53 1.06
N TYR A 164 -1.79 8.98 -0.20
CA TYR A 164 -0.68 9.78 -0.68
C TYR A 164 -0.50 11.08 0.13
N LEU A 165 -1.59 11.77 0.47
CA LEU A 165 -1.54 12.97 1.30
C LEU A 165 -1.06 12.68 2.72
N PHE A 166 -1.57 11.61 3.36
CA PHE A 166 -1.10 11.22 4.68
C PHE A 166 0.37 10.79 4.68
N PHE A 167 0.83 10.07 3.66
CA PHE A 167 2.24 9.72 3.51
C PHE A 167 3.12 10.92 3.22
N THR A 168 2.62 11.91 2.47
CA THR A 168 3.34 13.18 2.25
C THR A 168 3.54 13.94 3.55
N GLU A 169 2.50 14.00 4.38
CA GLU A 169 2.57 14.65 5.69
C GLU A 169 3.53 13.90 6.63
N PHE A 170 3.42 12.56 6.70
CA PHE A 170 4.36 11.72 7.44
C PHE A 170 5.81 11.92 6.96
N TYR A 171 6.04 11.99 5.65
CA TYR A 171 7.36 12.19 5.07
C TYR A 171 7.95 13.55 5.48
N LYS A 172 7.15 14.62 5.41
CA LYS A 172 7.56 15.95 5.86
C LYS A 172 7.88 15.98 7.36
N GLN A 173 7.06 15.36 8.19
CA GLN A 173 7.29 15.32 9.64
C GLN A 173 8.56 14.54 10.01
N GLN A 174 8.83 13.43 9.34
CA GLN A 174 9.97 12.56 9.64
C GLN A 174 11.29 13.03 9.02
N TYR A 175 11.25 13.62 7.81
CA TYR A 175 12.45 13.94 7.03
C TYR A 175 12.59 15.43 6.68
N GLY A 176 11.56 16.25 6.91
CA GLY A 176 11.50 17.66 6.53
C GLY A 176 12.03 18.66 7.56
N ARG A 177 12.64 18.22 8.66
CA ARG A 177 13.31 19.14 9.59
C ARG A 177 14.69 19.52 9.06
N SER A 178 14.80 20.75 8.55
CA SER A 178 16.03 21.53 8.74
C SER A 178 16.30 21.64 10.25
N PRO A 179 17.57 21.65 10.70
CA PRO A 179 17.87 21.83 12.11
C PRO A 179 17.13 23.08 12.63
N PRO A 180 16.61 23.06 13.88
CA PRO A 180 16.08 24.28 14.47
C PRO A 180 17.15 25.37 14.35
N LEU A 181 16.76 26.58 13.94
CA LEU A 181 17.67 27.70 13.68
C LEU A 181 18.71 27.86 14.82
N ASN A 182 18.28 27.61 16.07
CA ASN A 182 19.11 27.64 17.28
C ASN A 182 20.31 26.68 17.22
N ALA A 183 20.15 25.47 16.66
CA ALA A 183 21.23 24.51 16.46
C ALA A 183 22.21 24.91 15.32
N ILE A 184 21.76 25.77 14.40
CA ILE A 184 22.62 26.36 13.36
C ILE A 184 23.42 27.54 13.94
N PHE A 185 22.81 28.33 14.82
CA PHE A 185 23.47 29.44 15.51
C PHE A 185 24.52 28.97 16.53
N GLU A 186 24.24 27.94 17.35
CA GLU A 186 25.24 27.36 18.26
C GLU A 186 26.47 26.80 17.51
N LYS A 187 26.27 26.24 16.31
CA LYS A 187 27.36 25.71 15.48
C LYS A 187 28.17 26.80 14.76
N LYS A 188 27.70 28.05 14.76
CA LYS A 188 28.40 29.22 14.19
C LYS A 188 29.13 30.06 15.24
N MET A 189 28.87 29.82 16.53
CA MET A 189 29.46 30.56 17.65
C MET A 189 30.55 29.77 18.39
N ASN A 190 30.78 28.51 18.01
CA ASN A 190 31.94 27.69 18.37
C ASN A 190 32.79 27.43 17.12
#